data_AF-A0A6P7H9M2-F1
#
_entry.id   AF-A0A6P7H9M2-F1
#
_cell.length_a   1.000
_cell.length_b   1.000
_cell.length_c   1.000
_cell.angle_alpha   90.00
_cell.angle_beta   90.00
_cell.angle_gamma   90.00
#
_symmetry.space_group_name_H-M   'P 1'
#
loop_
_entity.id
_entity.type
_entity.pdbx_description
1 polymer ?
#
loop_
_entity_poly.entity_id
_entity_poly.type
_entity_poly.pdbx_seq_one_letter_code
_entity_poly.pdbx_strand_id
1 'polypeptide(L)'
;VADLREFEEFSEYFPDLESYPLYQSALRQVENGGIPCRTLRTEIVKCGSDGEYLAKLHCLRLAFQHMLRDRMTYNWFVDAGRQILADLLLYADKDPKDFLIGKKCENYFNL
;
A
#
# COMPACT_ATOMS: atom_id res chain seq x y z
N VAL A 1 19.81 26.10 -12.35
CA VAL A 1 19.80 25.15 -13.50
C VAL A 1 19.96 23.77 -12.88
N ALA A 2 18.96 22.88 -13.04
CA ALA A 2 19.08 21.51 -12.55
C ALA A 2 20.11 20.75 -13.41
N ASP A 3 20.96 19.93 -12.78
CA ASP A 3 22.02 19.19 -13.46
C ASP A 3 21.40 18.00 -14.20
N LEU A 4 21.54 17.97 -15.52
CA LEU A 4 21.00 16.91 -16.39
C LEU A 4 21.58 15.53 -16.04
N ARG A 5 22.77 15.48 -15.42
CA ARG A 5 23.43 14.25 -14.98
C ARG A 5 22.71 13.58 -13.81
N GLU A 6 22.04 14.36 -12.97
CA GLU A 6 21.26 13.87 -11.82
C GLU A 6 19.97 13.16 -12.30
N PHE A 7 19.43 13.60 -13.44
CA PHE A 7 18.32 12.92 -14.12
C PHE A 7 18.75 11.65 -14.85
N GLU A 8 19.94 11.64 -15.46
CA GLU A 8 20.51 10.46 -16.11
C GLU A 8 20.81 9.33 -15.11
N GLU A 9 21.40 9.63 -13.94
CA GLU A 9 21.58 8.65 -12.87
C GLU A 9 20.23 8.08 -12.39
N PHE A 10 19.19 8.92 -12.25
CA PHE A 10 17.86 8.45 -11.84
C PHE A 10 17.23 7.45 -12.83
N SER A 11 17.51 7.62 -14.13
CA SER A 11 17.05 6.72 -15.19
C SER A 11 17.81 5.37 -15.19
N GLU A 12 19.08 5.36 -14.78
CA GLU A 12 19.88 4.12 -14.66
C GLU A 12 19.42 3.22 -13.50
N TYR A 13 18.90 3.80 -12.41
CA TYR A 13 18.36 3.02 -11.29
C TYR A 13 17.00 2.37 -11.58
N PHE A 14 16.23 2.92 -12.52
CA PHE A 14 14.90 2.44 -12.88
C PHE A 14 14.70 2.45 -14.41
N PRO A 15 15.43 1.62 -15.16
CA PRO A 15 15.39 1.63 -16.63
C PRO A 15 13.99 1.31 -17.20
N ASP A 16 13.16 0.64 -16.41
CA ASP A 16 11.80 0.25 -16.77
C ASP A 16 10.72 1.21 -16.23
N LEU A 17 11.06 2.43 -15.79
CA LEU A 17 10.07 3.33 -15.19
C LEU A 17 8.89 3.60 -16.11
N GLU A 18 9.13 3.67 -17.42
CA GLU A 18 8.10 3.82 -18.45
C GLU A 18 7.22 2.56 -18.62
N SER A 19 7.73 1.39 -18.24
CA SER A 19 7.03 0.10 -18.29
C SER A 19 5.98 -0.07 -17.17
N TYR A 20 5.87 0.88 -16.23
CA TYR A 20 4.95 0.82 -15.09
C TYR A 20 3.80 1.83 -15.22
N PRO A 21 2.73 1.54 -15.98
CA PRO A 21 1.68 2.50 -16.28
C PRO A 21 0.92 3.01 -15.04
N LEU A 22 0.76 2.17 -14.01
CA LEU A 22 0.16 2.59 -12.74
C LEU A 22 1.02 3.63 -12.02
N TYR A 23 2.34 3.46 -12.04
CA TYR A 23 3.27 4.38 -11.40
C TYR A 23 3.34 5.71 -12.13
N GLN A 24 3.39 5.67 -13.47
CA GLN A 24 3.34 6.87 -14.31
C GLN A 24 2.04 7.67 -14.10
N SER A 25 0.90 6.99 -14.05
CA SER A 25 -0.38 7.63 -13.74
C SER A 25 -0.38 8.25 -12.34
N ALA A 26 0.25 7.58 -11.35
CA ALA A 26 0.33 8.09 -9.99
C ALA A 26 1.23 9.34 -9.91
N LEU A 27 2.37 9.37 -10.61
CA LEU A 27 3.24 10.56 -10.68
C LEU A 27 2.48 11.79 -11.21
N ARG A 28 1.73 11.63 -12.31
CA ARG A 28 0.87 12.70 -12.84
C ARG A 28 -0.19 13.13 -11.83
N GLN A 29 -0.70 12.23 -11.00
CA GLN A 29 -1.68 12.59 -9.98
C GLN A 29 -1.04 13.36 -8.82
N VAL A 30 0.21 13.04 -8.45
CA VAL A 30 0.98 13.84 -7.48
C VAL A 30 1.07 15.29 -7.96
N GLU A 31 1.36 15.51 -9.25
CA GLU A 31 1.49 16.85 -9.85
C GLU A 31 0.16 17.63 -9.91
N ASN A 32 -0.97 16.95 -10.16
CA ASN A 32 -2.26 17.59 -10.51
C ASN A 32 -3.23 17.80 -9.32
N GLY A 33 -2.81 17.52 -8.09
CA GLY A 33 -3.70 17.61 -6.93
C GLY A 33 -3.25 16.84 -5.70
N GLY A 34 -2.09 16.18 -5.78
CA GLY A 34 -1.54 15.40 -4.69
C GLY A 34 -2.30 14.10 -4.45
N ILE A 35 -1.69 13.23 -3.65
CA ILE A 35 -2.27 11.94 -3.27
C ILE A 35 -2.53 11.99 -1.76
N PRO A 36 -3.79 11.77 -1.31
CA PRO A 36 -4.10 11.82 0.12
C PRO A 36 -3.23 10.86 0.92
N CYS A 37 -2.59 11.36 1.97
CA CYS A 37 -1.75 10.55 2.83
C CYS A 37 -1.97 10.94 4.29
N ARG A 38 -2.00 9.94 5.18
CA ARG A 38 -2.14 10.20 6.62
C ARG A 38 -0.85 10.76 7.22
N THR A 39 0.29 10.22 6.80
CA THR A 39 1.62 10.60 7.29
C THR A 39 2.66 10.17 6.28
N LEU A 40 3.58 11.06 5.92
CA LEU A 40 4.71 10.73 5.07
C LEU A 40 5.71 9.87 5.84
N ARG A 41 6.19 8.79 5.21
CA ARG A 41 7.16 7.84 5.78
C ARG A 41 8.34 7.63 4.85
N THR A 42 8.62 8.62 4.00
CA THR A 42 9.57 8.61 2.88
C THR A 42 10.92 8.00 3.26
N GLU A 43 11.55 8.49 4.32
CA GLU A 43 12.84 7.98 4.80
C GLU A 43 12.78 6.54 5.33
N ILE A 44 11.73 6.20 6.09
CA ILE A 44 11.55 4.87 6.70
C ILE A 44 11.44 3.79 5.63
N VAL A 45 10.74 4.09 4.53
CA VAL A 45 10.59 3.17 3.39
C VAL A 45 11.61 3.43 2.28
N LYS A 46 12.63 4.25 2.55
CA LYS A 46 13.75 4.55 1.64
C LYS A 46 13.31 5.00 0.24
N CYS A 47 12.30 5.86 0.17
CA CYS A 47 12.00 6.60 -1.05
C CYS A 47 12.93 7.82 -1.14
N GLY A 48 13.37 8.17 -2.35
CA GLY A 48 14.23 9.32 -2.64
C GLY A 48 13.48 10.65 -2.62
N SER A 49 12.15 10.66 -2.67
CA SER A 49 11.33 11.86 -2.49
C SER A 49 9.93 11.55 -1.96
N ASP A 50 9.25 12.56 -1.41
CA ASP A 50 7.84 12.46 -1.02
C ASP A 50 6.94 12.17 -2.23
N GLY A 51 7.29 12.67 -3.42
CA GLY A 51 6.57 12.38 -4.65
C GLY A 51 6.64 10.91 -5.04
N GLU A 52 7.83 10.31 -4.99
CA GLU A 52 8.04 8.87 -5.18
C GLU A 52 7.26 8.06 -4.13
N TYR A 53 7.34 8.46 -2.85
CA TYR A 53 6.60 7.82 -1.78
C TYR A 53 5.09 7.81 -2.05
N LEU A 54 4.52 8.95 -2.41
CA LEU A 54 3.10 9.10 -2.68
C LEU A 54 2.66 8.29 -3.90
N ALA A 55 3.47 8.29 -4.98
CA ALA A 55 3.18 7.52 -6.17
C ALA A 55 3.20 6.00 -5.90
N LYS A 56 4.21 5.49 -5.20
CA LYS A 56 4.27 4.08 -4.77
C LYS A 56 3.12 3.71 -3.84
N LEU A 57 2.81 4.57 -2.87
CA LEU A 57 1.68 4.39 -1.95
C LEU A 57 0.35 4.27 -2.71
N HIS A 58 0.15 5.11 -3.72
CA HIS A 58 -1.05 5.04 -4.55
C HIS A 58 -1.13 3.74 -5.35
N CYS A 59 -0.02 3.31 -5.96
CA CYS A 59 0.06 2.03 -6.67
C CYS A 59 -0.30 0.85 -5.75
N LEU A 60 0.23 0.83 -4.52
CA LEU A 60 -0.09 -0.20 -3.54
C LEU A 60 -1.59 -0.19 -3.21
N ARG A 61 -2.18 0.98 -2.96
CA ARG A 61 -3.62 1.09 -2.67
C ARG A 61 -4.47 0.55 -3.82
N LEU A 62 -4.16 0.91 -5.05
CA LEU A 62 -4.85 0.38 -6.23
C LEU A 62 -4.69 -1.14 -6.32
N ALA A 63 -3.48 -1.67 -6.13
CA ALA A 63 -3.22 -3.11 -6.19
C ALA A 63 -4.08 -3.86 -5.16
N PHE A 64 -4.13 -3.40 -3.90
CA PHE A 64 -5.01 -3.99 -2.88
C PHE A 64 -6.50 -3.85 -3.22
N GLN A 65 -6.92 -2.69 -3.74
CA GLN A 65 -8.31 -2.49 -4.18
C GLN A 65 -8.70 -3.43 -5.32
N HIS A 66 -7.78 -3.80 -6.21
CA HIS A 66 -8.04 -4.77 -7.28
C HIS A 66 -8.01 -6.21 -6.76
N MET A 67 -6.96 -6.56 -6.03
CA MET A 67 -6.75 -7.91 -5.49
C MET A 67 -7.87 -8.35 -4.55
N LEU A 68 -8.35 -7.44 -3.69
CA LEU A 68 -9.41 -7.74 -2.72
C LEU A 68 -10.83 -7.74 -3.32
N ARG A 69 -11.00 -7.47 -4.62
CA ARG A 69 -12.30 -7.68 -5.31
C ARG A 69 -12.59 -9.16 -5.53
N ASP A 70 -11.55 -9.97 -5.67
CA ASP A 70 -11.73 -11.41 -5.75
C ASP A 70 -12.11 -11.98 -4.37
N ARG A 71 -13.24 -12.69 -4.33
CA ARG A 71 -13.82 -13.15 -3.05
C ARG A 71 -12.96 -14.20 -2.37
N MET A 72 -12.28 -15.05 -3.15
CA MET A 72 -11.37 -16.06 -2.59
C MET A 72 -10.19 -15.38 -1.92
N THR A 73 -9.56 -14.43 -2.61
CA THR A 73 -8.43 -13.64 -2.11
C THR A 73 -8.83 -12.81 -0.89
N TYR A 74 -10.00 -12.20 -0.91
CA TYR A 74 -10.54 -11.46 0.23
C TYR A 74 -10.72 -12.35 1.47
N ASN A 75 -11.38 -13.51 1.32
CA ASN A 75 -11.62 -14.42 2.43
C ASN A 75 -10.30 -14.92 3.03
N TRP A 76 -9.36 -15.33 2.17
CA TRP A 76 -8.02 -15.72 2.61
C TRP A 76 -7.33 -14.60 3.39
N PHE A 77 -7.38 -13.35 2.90
CA PHE A 77 -6.78 -12.20 3.57
C PHE A 77 -7.39 -11.95 4.95
N VAL A 78 -8.72 -12.06 5.08
CA VAL A 78 -9.45 -11.91 6.34
C VAL A 78 -9.09 -12.99 7.36
N ASP A 79 -8.89 -14.23 6.90
CA ASP A 79 -8.54 -15.35 7.77
C ASP A 79 -7.07 -15.30 8.18
N ALA A 80 -6.15 -15.00 7.26
CA ALA A 80 -4.75 -14.80 7.55
C ALA A 80 -4.54 -13.64 8.55
N GLY A 81 -5.20 -12.50 8.33
CA GLY A 81 -5.13 -11.35 9.23
C GLY A 81 -5.70 -11.66 10.62
N ARG A 82 -6.79 -12.44 10.70
CA ARG A 82 -7.33 -12.91 11.98
C ARG A 82 -6.31 -13.79 12.72
N GLN A 83 -5.68 -14.73 12.03
CA GLN A 83 -4.70 -15.63 12.64
C GLN A 83 -3.52 -14.84 13.19
N ILE A 84 -2.94 -13.94 12.38
CA ILE A 84 -1.82 -13.08 12.80
C ILE A 84 -2.19 -12.27 14.06
N LEU A 85 -3.37 -11.66 14.09
CA LEU A 85 -3.80 -10.86 15.25
C LEU A 85 -4.04 -11.73 16.50
N ALA A 86 -4.60 -12.93 16.34
CA ALA A 86 -4.76 -13.87 17.43
C ALA A 86 -3.39 -14.31 18.00
N ASP A 87 -2.43 -14.60 17.13
CA ASP A 87 -1.08 -15.00 17.51
C ASP A 87 -0.33 -13.86 18.21
N LEU A 88 -0.51 -12.62 17.75
CA LEU A 88 0.05 -11.43 18.41
C LEU A 88 -0.56 -11.19 19.80
N LEU A 89 -1.86 -11.43 19.97
CA LEU A 89 -2.52 -11.32 21.28
C LEU A 89 -2.01 -12.38 22.24
N LEU A 90 -1.89 -13.63 21.79
CA LEU A 90 -1.32 -14.71 22.57
C LEU A 90 0.14 -14.42 22.94
N TYR A 91 0.93 -13.90 22.01
CA TYR A 91 2.32 -13.47 22.27
C TYR A 91 2.41 -12.37 23.33
N ALA A 92 1.37 -11.53 23.45
CA ALA A 92 1.26 -10.49 24.46
C ALA A 92 0.56 -10.96 25.76
N ASP A 93 0.41 -12.28 25.97
CA ASP A 93 -0.32 -12.90 27.09
C ASP A 93 -1.77 -12.39 27.25
N LYS A 94 -2.44 -12.11 26.12
CA LYS A 94 -3.86 -11.74 26.06
C LYS A 94 -4.68 -12.87 25.45
N ASP A 95 -5.87 -13.12 26.01
CA ASP A 95 -6.82 -14.09 25.47
C ASP A 95 -7.47 -13.52 24.17
N PRO A 96 -7.33 -14.18 23.01
CA PRO A 96 -7.89 -13.69 21.76
C PRO A 96 -9.39 -14.01 21.60
N LYS A 97 -10.05 -14.71 22.53
CA LYS A 97 -11.46 -15.13 22.38
C LYS A 97 -12.39 -13.98 22.06
N ASP A 98 -12.32 -12.86 22.78
CA ASP A 98 -13.20 -11.72 22.56
C ASP A 98 -13.03 -11.11 21.16
N PHE A 99 -11.79 -11.10 20.66
CA PHE A 99 -11.47 -10.69 19.29
C PHE A 99 -12.02 -11.66 18.23
N LEU A 100 -11.97 -12.96 18.52
CA LEU A 100 -12.42 -14.01 17.59
C LEU A 100 -13.95 -14.13 17.53
N ILE A 101 -14.65 -13.92 18.65
CA ILE A 101 -16.11 -14.05 18.80
C ILE A 101 -16.87 -12.89 18.13
N GLY A 102 -16.26 -11.71 17.99
CA GLY A 102 -16.88 -10.53 17.35
C GLY A 102 -17.22 -10.69 15.85
N LYS A 103 -17.02 -11.86 15.24
CA LYS A 103 -17.24 -12.08 13.80
C LYS A 103 -18.66 -12.55 13.49
N LYS A 104 -19.56 -11.56 13.39
CA LYS A 104 -20.62 -11.53 12.38
C LYS A 104 -20.56 -10.18 11.65
N CYS A 105 -19.47 -9.93 10.94
CA CYS A 105 -19.43 -8.87 9.93
C CYS A 105 -19.75 -9.49 8.56
N GLU A 106 -20.97 -10.01 8.41
CA GLU A 106 -21.59 -10.09 7.09
C GLU A 106 -21.95 -8.65 6.69
N ASN A 107 -21.53 -8.21 5.49
CA ASN A 107 -21.93 -6.96 4.83
C ASN A 107 -21.07 -5.69 5.05
N TYR A 108 -19.78 -5.73 4.68
CA TYR A 108 -19.01 -4.49 4.41
C TYR A 108 -18.56 -4.33 2.95
N PHE A 109 -19.20 -5.02 2.01
CA PHE A 109 -19.02 -4.77 0.56
C PHE A 109 -20.38 -4.74 -0.14
N ASN A 110 -21.16 -3.70 0.18
CA ASN A 110 -22.24 -3.17 -0.65
C ASN A 110 -22.02 -1.65 -0.80
N LEU A 111 -20.85 -1.28 -1.32
CA LEU A 111 -20.54 0.04 -1.86
C LEU A 111 -19.83 -0.15 -3.20
#